data_AF-A0A9P0P0P0-F1
#
_entry.id   AF-A0A9P0P0P0-F1
#
_cell.length_a   1.000
_cell.length_b   1.000
_cell.length_c   1.000
_cell.angle_alpha   90.00
_cell.angle_beta   90.00
_cell.angle_gamma   90.00
#
_symmetry.space_group_name_H-M   'P 1'
#
loop_
_entity.id
_entity.type
_entity.pdbx_description
1 polymer ?
#
loop_
_entity_poly.entity_id
_entity_poly.type
_entity_poly.pdbx_seq_one_letter_code
_entity_poly.pdbx_strand_id
1 'polypeptide(L)'
;MNGGVTAGTSQDVDISLTDEENQIPVCDDKELMAKLRKKLLLQQINTAAAQEKAAIAQEKAALAVERAAGAVEQFVEDYFARQQASF
;
A
#
# COMPACT_ATOMS: atom_id res chain seq x y z
N MET A 1 -50.06 -2.98 25.74
CA MET A 1 -49.59 -2.03 24.70
C MET A 1 -48.47 -1.19 25.29
N ASN A 2 -47.44 -0.92 24.48
CA ASN A 2 -46.22 -0.14 24.75
C ASN A 2 -45.21 -0.85 25.66
N GLY A 3 -44.10 -1.44 25.18
CA GLY A 3 -43.28 -1.07 24.03
C GLY A 3 -42.06 -0.27 24.49
N GLY A 4 -41.19 -0.90 25.28
CA GLY A 4 -39.92 -0.30 25.72
C GLY A 4 -38.79 -0.82 24.85
N VAL A 5 -38.42 -0.04 23.84
CA VAL A 5 -37.31 -0.32 22.92
C VAL A 5 -35.99 -0.30 23.70
N THR A 6 -35.31 -1.44 23.77
CA THR A 6 -33.88 -1.50 24.09
C THR A 6 -33.12 -0.90 22.92
N ALA A 7 -32.72 0.36 23.05
CA ALA A 7 -31.79 0.97 22.12
C ALA A 7 -30.43 0.27 22.28
N GLY A 8 -30.12 -0.61 21.34
CA GLY A 8 -28.79 -1.17 21.19
C GLY A 8 -27.81 -0.01 21.01
N THR A 9 -26.82 0.07 21.89
CA THR A 9 -25.62 0.85 21.65
C THR A 9 -24.95 0.25 20.43
N SER A 10 -25.08 0.94 19.29
CA SER A 10 -24.24 0.76 18.12
C SER A 10 -22.79 0.70 18.62
N GLN A 11 -22.16 -0.48 18.56
CA GLN A 11 -20.72 -0.56 18.66
C GLN A 11 -20.19 0.11 17.41
N ASP A 12 -19.91 1.40 17.55
CA ASP A 12 -19.11 2.16 16.61
C ASP A 12 -17.84 1.35 16.33
N VAL A 13 -17.53 1.22 15.04
CA VAL A 13 -16.42 0.47 14.48
C VAL A 13 -15.18 0.69 15.33
N ASP A 14 -14.71 -0.37 15.97
CA ASP A 14 -13.44 -0.37 16.69
C ASP A 14 -12.32 -0.31 15.65
N ILE A 15 -11.95 0.90 15.24
CA ILE A 15 -10.76 1.16 14.42
C ILE A 15 -9.55 1.17 15.36
N SER A 16 -9.30 0.04 16.02
CA SER A 16 -8.06 -0.20 16.74
C SER A 16 -6.91 -0.37 15.74
N LEU A 17 -6.44 0.76 15.20
CA LEU A 17 -5.11 0.93 14.60
C LEU A 17 -4.22 1.60 15.65
N THR A 18 -4.04 0.97 16.80
CA THR A 18 -3.09 1.46 17.82
C THR A 18 -1.71 0.85 17.55
N ASP A 19 -1.04 1.36 16.53
CA ASP A 19 0.43 1.39 16.56
C ASP A 19 0.80 2.41 17.63
N GLU A 20 1.49 1.99 18.69
CA GLU A 20 1.90 2.89 19.80
C GLU A 20 2.69 4.12 19.28
N GLU A 21 3.34 4.01 18.11
CA GLU A 21 4.05 5.10 17.43
C GLU A 21 3.15 6.20 16.84
N ASN A 22 1.86 5.93 16.62
CA ASN A 22 0.93 6.85 15.97
C ASN A 22 0.04 7.65 16.94
N GLN A 23 0.34 7.60 18.25
CA GLN A 23 -0.40 8.33 19.26
C GLN A 23 0.20 9.71 19.53
N ILE A 24 -0.67 10.72 19.66
CA ILE A 24 -0.26 12.05 20.15
C ILE A 24 -0.58 12.11 21.65
N PRO A 25 0.42 12.29 22.53
CA PRO A 25 0.15 12.53 23.94
C PRO A 25 -0.66 13.82 24.10
N VAL A 26 -1.75 13.77 24.86
CA VAL A 26 -2.64 14.92 25.08
C VAL A 26 -2.08 15.79 26.20
N CYS A 27 -1.96 17.10 25.95
CA CYS A 27 -1.61 18.09 26.96
C CYS A 27 -2.27 19.45 26.65
N ASP A 28 -2.25 20.36 27.62
CA ASP A 28 -2.90 21.67 27.50
C ASP A 28 -2.10 22.70 26.67
N ASP A 29 -0.85 22.39 26.34
CA ASP A 29 0.00 23.22 25.49
C ASP A 29 -0.40 23.04 24.01
N LYS A 30 -1.17 24.01 23.51
CA LYS A 30 -1.67 24.04 22.13
C LYS A 30 -0.54 24.08 21.08
N GLU A 31 0.58 24.73 21.37
CA GLU A 31 1.69 24.84 20.41
C GLU A 31 2.43 23.50 20.31
N LEU A 32 2.66 22.84 21.45
CA LEU A 32 3.21 21.50 21.49
C LEU A 32 2.30 20.50 20.76
N MET A 33 0.99 20.55 21.01
CA MET A 33 0.01 19.70 20.34
C MET A 33 0.00 19.89 18.82
N ALA A 34 0.12 21.12 18.33
CA ALA A 34 0.20 21.41 16.89
C ALA A 34 1.48 20.81 16.27
N LYS A 35 2.63 20.92 16.96
CA LYS A 35 3.90 20.34 16.51
C LYS A 35 3.86 18.81 16.46
N LEU A 36 3.30 18.18 17.50
CA LEU A 36 3.18 16.72 17.57
C LEU A 36 2.25 16.18 16.48
N ARG A 37 1.10 16.83 16.24
CA ARG A 37 0.20 16.50 15.13
C ARG A 37 0.88 16.60 13.77
N LYS A 38 1.63 17.68 13.53
CA LYS A 38 2.37 17.87 12.29
C LYS A 38 3.44 16.79 12.11
N LYS A 39 4.17 16.45 13.17
CA LYS A 39 5.19 15.40 13.15
C LYS A 39 4.57 14.04 12.81
N LEU A 40 3.47 13.68 13.46
CA LEU A 40 2.75 12.44 13.20
C LEU A 40 2.28 12.35 11.75
N LEU A 41 1.66 13.42 11.23
CA LEU A 41 1.20 13.45 9.84
C LEU A 41 2.35 13.26 8.85
N LEU A 42 3.51 13.88 9.10
CA LEU A 42 4.70 13.70 8.28
C LEU A 42 5.24 12.26 8.34
N GLN A 43 5.21 11.63 9.52
CA GLN A 43 5.60 10.23 9.66
C GLN A 43 4.69 9.31 8.85
N GLN A 44 3.37 9.52 8.93
CA GLN A 44 2.39 8.76 8.14
C GLN A 44 2.60 8.93 6.63
N ILE A 45 2.83 10.17 6.17
CA ILE A 45 3.14 10.46 4.77
C ILE A 45 4.42 9.73 4.32
N ASN A 46 5.48 9.76 5.15
CA ASN A 46 6.73 9.09 4.82
C ASN A 46 6.57 7.56 4.75
N THR A 47 5.80 6.97 5.66
CA THR A 47 5.51 5.53 5.64
C THR A 47 4.73 5.15 4.39
N ALA A 48 3.68 5.90 4.04
CA ALA A 48 2.90 5.66 2.82
C ALA A 48 3.77 5.79 1.56
N ALA A 49 4.62 6.83 1.48
CA ALA A 49 5.53 7.02 0.36
C ALA A 49 6.57 5.89 0.24
N ALA A 50 7.05 5.34 1.36
CA ALA A 50 7.97 4.20 1.34
C ALA A 50 7.28 2.93 0.81
N GLN A 51 6.03 2.69 1.22
CA GLN A 51 5.23 1.57 0.73
C GLN A 51 4.95 1.69 -0.77
N GLU A 52 4.55 2.87 -1.24
CA GLU A 52 4.32 3.14 -2.66
C GLU A 52 5.59 2.92 -3.49
N LYS A 53 6.74 3.42 -3.02
CA LYS A 53 8.02 3.21 -3.68
C LYS A 53 8.39 1.72 -3.79
N ALA A 54 8.10 0.93 -2.75
CA ALA A 54 8.35 -0.51 -2.76
C ALA A 54 7.42 -1.22 -3.77
N ALA A 55 6.14 -0.86 -3.82
CA ALA A 55 5.19 -1.42 -4.79
C ALA A 55 5.61 -1.12 -6.24
N ILE A 56 5.99 0.13 -6.54
CA ILE A 56 6.48 0.53 -7.86
C ILE A 56 7.74 -0.26 -8.25
N ALA A 57 8.65 -0.49 -7.30
CA ALA A 57 9.86 -1.27 -7.58
C ALA A 57 9.54 -2.73 -7.93
N GLN A 58 8.58 -3.34 -7.24
CA GLN A 58 8.12 -4.70 -7.54
C GLN A 58 7.44 -4.78 -8.90
N GLU A 59 6.55 -3.83 -9.23
CA GLU A 59 5.88 -3.78 -10.52
C GLU A 59 6.88 -3.64 -11.67
N LYS A 60 7.86 -2.75 -11.54
CA LYS A 60 8.93 -2.60 -12.54
C LYS A 60 9.74 -3.88 -12.73
N ALA A 61 10.04 -4.59 -11.65
CA ALA A 61 10.75 -5.87 -11.73
C ALA A 61 9.91 -6.93 -12.46
N ALA A 62 8.61 -7.01 -12.17
CA ALA A 62 7.69 -7.93 -12.84
C ALA A 62 7.59 -7.64 -14.34
N LEU A 63 7.39 -6.37 -14.71
CA LEU A 63 7.34 -5.95 -16.12
C LEU A 63 8.65 -6.23 -16.87
N ALA A 64 9.81 -6.09 -16.20
CA ALA A 64 11.09 -6.41 -16.81
C ALA A 64 11.23 -7.92 -17.09
N VAL A 65 10.76 -8.77 -16.18
CA VAL A 65 10.73 -10.23 -16.35
C VAL A 65 9.80 -10.62 -17.49
N GLU A 66 8.58 -10.07 -17.53
CA GLU A 66 7.61 -10.34 -18.60
C GLU A 66 8.17 -9.96 -19.97
N ARG A 67 8.79 -8.76 -20.07
CA ARG A 67 9.41 -8.30 -21.31
C ARG A 67 10.57 -9.19 -21.75
N ALA A 68 11.39 -9.67 -20.80
CA ALA A 68 12.47 -10.59 -21.11
C ALA A 68 11.94 -11.95 -21.59
N ALA A 69 10.89 -12.47 -20.96
CA ALA A 69 10.25 -13.72 -21.36
C ALA A 69 9.69 -13.62 -22.80
N GLY A 70 8.96 -12.56 -23.11
CA GLY A 70 8.45 -12.35 -24.48
C GLY A 70 9.56 -12.20 -25.53
N ALA A 71 10.67 -11.55 -25.18
CA ALA A 71 11.82 -11.46 -26.08
C ALA A 71 12.50 -12.83 -26.32
N VAL A 72 12.54 -13.69 -25.30
CA VAL A 72 13.06 -15.06 -25.43
C VAL A 72 12.13 -15.90 -26.31
N GLU A 73 10.82 -15.82 -26.11
CA GLU A 73 9.84 -16.52 -26.94
C GLU A 73 9.98 -16.13 -28.42
N GLN A 74 10.02 -14.83 -28.70
CA GLN A 74 10.19 -14.34 -30.07
C GLN A 74 11.53 -14.75 -30.70
N PHE A 75 12.61 -14.77 -29.93
CA PHE A 75 13.91 -15.29 -30.39
C PHE A 75 13.83 -16.78 -30.76
N VAL A 76 13.14 -17.58 -29.94
CA VAL A 76 12.97 -19.02 -30.18
C VAL A 76 12.14 -19.26 -31.44
N GLU A 77 11.04 -18.52 -31.63
CA GLU A 77 10.22 -18.58 -32.84
C GLU A 77 11.04 -18.23 -34.09
N ASP A 78 11.77 -17.12 -34.07
CA ASP A 78 12.65 -16.68 -35.16
C ASP A 78 13.73 -17.72 -35.49
N TYR A 79 14.32 -18.34 -34.47
CA TYR A 79 15.34 -19.38 -34.64
C TYR A 79 14.77 -20.59 -35.38
N PHE A 80 13.60 -21.10 -34.97
CA PHE A 80 12.98 -22.24 -35.62
C PHE A 80 12.51 -21.92 -37.05
N ALA A 81 11.94 -20.72 -37.27
CA ALA A 81 11.52 -20.29 -38.60
C ALA A 81 12.70 -20.28 -39.59
N ARG A 82 13.87 -19.79 -39.17
CA ARG A 82 15.08 -19.78 -40.01
C ARG A 82 15.62 -21.19 -40.31
N GLN A 83 15.54 -22.11 -39.36
CA GLN A 83 15.98 -23.49 -39.57
C GLN A 83 15.09 -24.23 -40.58
N GLN A 84 13.77 -24.00 -40.55
CA GLN A 84 12.85 -24.59 -41.51
C GLN A 84 13.00 -24.00 -42.93
N ALA A 85 13.37 -22.73 -43.05
CA ALA A 85 13.60 -22.07 -44.34
C ALA A 85 14.94 -22.47 -45.01
N SER A 86 15.81 -23.21 -44.32
CA SER A 86 17.12 -23.65 -44.82
C SER A 86 17.12 -25.08 -45.38
N PHE A 87 15.95 -25.74 -45.45
CA PHE A 87 15.71 -27.04 -46.10
C PHE A 87 14.91 -26.85 -47.39
#